data_AF-X1NEF0-F1
#
_entry.id   AF-X1NEF0-F1
#
_cell.length_a   1.000
_cell.length_b   1.000
_cell.length_c   1.000
_cell.angle_alpha   90.00
_cell.angle_beta   90.00
_cell.angle_gamma   90.00
#
_symmetry.space_group_name_H-M   'P 1'
#
loop_
_entity.id
_entity.type
_entity.pdbx_description
1 polymer ?
#
loop_
_entity_poly.entity_id
_entity_poly.type
_entity_poly.pdbx_seq_one_letter_code
_entity_poly.pdbx_strand_id
1 'polypeptide(L)' 'MQQVFASWSGGKDSCLACYRAIVSGLKVRYLANTVTEDGKRSRSHGLRAN' A
#
# COMPACT_ATOMS: atom_id res chain seq x y z
N MET A 1 18.59 3.93 9.18
CA MET A 1 17.11 3.78 9.09
C MET A 1 16.77 3.10 7.78
N GLN A 2 16.12 1.93 7.81
CA GLN A 2 15.79 1.19 6.59
C GLN A 2 14.68 1.91 5.82
N GLN A 3 14.85 2.05 4.51
CA GLN A 3 13.86 2.64 3.61
C GLN A 3 13.02 1.52 3.00
N VAL A 4 11.71 1.62 3.14
CA VAL A 4 10.77 0.58 2.71
C VAL A 4 9.63 1.18 1.89
N PHE A 5 8.92 0.32 1.17
CA PHE A 5 7.60 0.62 0.63
C PHE A 5 6.55 -0.21 1.36
N ALA A 6 5.36 0.34 1.53
CA ALA A 6 4.22 -0.40 2.07
C ALA A 6 3.34 -0.88 0.92
N SER A 7 2.96 -2.17 0.94
CA SER A 7 1.92 -2.68 0.05
C SER A 7 0.59 -2.01 0.42
N TRP A 8 -0.06 -1.38 -0.56
CA TRP A 8 -1.14 -0.43 -0.34
C TRP A 8 -2.33 -0.70 -1.24
N SER A 9 -3.43 -1.17 -0.64
CA SER A 9 -4.70 -1.37 -1.34
C SER A 9 -5.68 -0.20 -1.19
N GLY A 10 -5.38 0.75 -0.29
CA GLY A 10 -6.32 1.78 0.15
C GLY A 10 -7.30 1.30 1.24
N GLY A 11 -7.22 0.03 1.64
CA GLY A 11 -8.06 -0.54 2.70
C GLY A 11 -7.51 -0.29 4.11
N LYS A 12 -8.38 -0.51 5.10
CA LYS A 12 -8.09 -0.34 6.54
C LYS A 12 -6.87 -1.17 6.99
N ASP A 13 -6.72 -2.38 6.47
CA ASP A 13 -5.62 -3.28 6.82
C ASP A 13 -4.27 -2.77 6.29
N SER A 14 -4.26 -2.27 5.05
CA SER A 14 -3.04 -1.66 4.46
C SER A 14 -2.63 -0.39 5.21
N CYS A 15 -3.61 0.39 5.68
CA CYS A 15 -3.37 1.54 6.56
C CYS A 15 -2.75 1.12 7.90
N LEU A 16 -3.31 0.10 8.56
CA LEU A 16 -2.78 -0.41 9.83
C LEU A 16 -1.37 -0.99 9.70
N ALA A 17 -1.09 -1.72 8.61
CA ALA A 17 0.25 -2.26 8.34
C ALA A 17 1.28 -1.14 8.12
N CYS A 18 0.92 -0.12 7.33
CA CYS A 18 1.76 1.06 7.10
C CYS A 18 2.05 1.80 8.42
N TYR A 19 1.02 2.04 9.22
CA TYR A 19 1.15 2.67 10.54
C TYR A 19 2.10 1.89 11.45
N ARG A 20 1.93 0.56 11.57
CA ARG A 20 2.82 -0.29 12.37
C ARG A 20 4.28 -0.24 11.91
N ALA A 21 4.53 -0.17 10.60
CA ALA A 21 5.88 -0.03 10.06
C ALA A 21 6.51 1.32 10.42
N ILE A 22 5.74 2.41 10.39
CA ILE A 22 6.22 3.74 10.80
C ILE A 22 6.54 3.75 12.30
N VAL A 23 5.64 3.22 13.12
CA VAL A 23 5.81 3.14 14.58
C VAL A 23 7.00 2.27 14.97
N SER A 24 7.33 1.23 14.19
CA SER A 24 8.53 0.41 14.42
C SER A 24 9.84 1.05 13.96
N GLY A 25 9.81 2.29 13.46
CA GLY A 25 11.00 3.05 13.05
C GLY A 25 11.45 2.82 11.62
N LEU A 26 10.62 2.21 10.77
CA LEU A 26 10.89 2.10 9.33
C LEU A 26 10.54 3.42 8.63
N LYS A 27 11.38 3.83 7.67
CA LYS A 27 11.09 4.98 6.81
C LYS A 27 10.28 4.52 5.60
N VAL A 28 8.95 4.51 5.72
CA VAL A 28 8.06 4.22 4.58
C VAL A 28 8.14 5.38 3.59
N ARG A 29 8.71 5.15 2.40
CA ARG A 29 8.91 6.17 1.37
C ARG A 29 7.86 6.14 0.27
N TYR A 30 7.26 4.97 0.05
CA TYR A 30 6.36 4.72 -1.06
C TYR A 30 5.21 3.80 -0.64
N LEU A 31 4.08 3.98 -1.30
CA LEU A 31 2.92 3.10 -1.21
C LEU A 31 2.79 2.38 -2.56
N ALA A 32 2.90 1.05 -2.54
CA ALA A 32 2.82 0.23 -3.75
C ALA A 32 1.42 -0.37 -3.87
N ASN A 33 0.64 0.13 -4.84
CA ASN A 33 -0.67 -0.42 -5.15
C ASN A 33 -0.60 -1.42 -6.30
N THR A 34 -1.19 -2.60 -6.12
CA THR A 34 -1.22 -3.63 -7.14
C THR A 34 -2.53 -3.53 -7.92
N VAL A 35 -2.42 -3.32 -9.22
CA VAL A 35 -3.56 -3.25 -10.14
C VAL A 35 -3.77 -4.55 -10.89
N THR A 36 -4.96 -4.72 -11.47
CA THR A 36 -5.29 -5.77 -12.45
C THR A 36 -4.41 -5.61 -13.69
N GLU A 37 -4.29 -6.67 -14.49
CA GLU A 37 -3.42 -6.67 -15.68
C GLU A 37 -3.83 -5.60 -16.71
N ASP A 38 -5.13 -5.30 -16.80
CA ASP A 38 -5.66 -4.20 -17.62
C ASP A 38 -5.42 -2.81 -17.02
N GLY A 39 -4.84 -2.72 -15.82
CA GLY A 39 -4.54 -1.49 -15.10
C GLY A 39 -5.77 -0.71 -14.63
N LYS A 40 -7.00 -1.21 -14.82
CA LYS A 40 -8.21 -0.43 -14.59
C LYS A 40 -8.68 -0.48 -13.14
N ARG A 41 -8.30 -1.50 -12.39
CA ARG A 41 -8.79 -1.75 -11.03
C ARG A 41 -7.67 -2.13 -10.09
N SER A 42 -7.76 -1.73 -8.83
CA SER A 42 -6.96 -2.34 -7.77
C SER A 42 -7.37 -3.81 -7.62
N ARG A 43 -6.38 -4.71 -7.52
CA ARG A 43 -6.63 -6.15 -7.32
C ARG A 43 -7.29 -6.47 -5.97
N SER A 44 -7.28 -5.55 -5.02
CA SER A 44 -7.78 -5.81 -3.67
C SER A 44 -9.29 -5.61 -3.54
N HIS A 45 -9.84 -4.52 -4.09
CA HIS A 45 -11.25 -4.17 -3.92
C HIS A 45 -11.96 -3.75 -5.21
N GLY A 46 -11.35 -3.93 -6.38
CA GLY A 46 -11.98 -3.58 -7.65
C GLY A 46 -12.22 -2.07 -7.85
N LEU A 47 -11.70 -1.25 -6.94
CA LEU A 47 -11.71 0.21 -7.04
C LEU A 47 -10.92 0.65 -8.27
N ARG A 48 -11.38 1.70 -8.94
CA ARG A 48 -10.66 2.25 -10.09
C ARG A 48 -9.25 2.63 -9.64
N ALA A 49 -8.26 2.17 -10.39
CA ALA A 49 -6.91 2.70 -10.27
C ALA A 49 -6.89 4.00 -11.06
N ASN A 50 -7.44 5.07 -10.48
CA ASN A 50 -7.36 6.49 -10.88
C ASN A 50 -8.28 7.32 -9.97
#